data_AF-A0A0J0UVS2-F1
#
_entry.id   AF-A0A0J0UVS2-F1
#
_cell.length_a   1.000
_cell.length_b   1.000
_cell.length_c   1.000
_cell.angle_alpha   90.00
_cell.angle_beta   90.00
_cell.angle_gamma   90.00
#
_symmetry.space_group_name_H-M   'P 1'
#
loop_
_entity.id
_entity.type
_entity.pdbx_description
1 polymer ?
#
loop_
_entity_poly.entity_id
_entity_poly.type
_entity_poly.pdbx_seq_one_letter_code
_entity_poly.pdbx_strand_id
1 'polypeptide(L)'
;MGEGTALSSSGQAAIDWLSEGGSGKTSAAEMYAHGLLKKAGITAAQEPAQDVVQEVAINLWTYLTKPPPKELDTPVAYARTALHNHISKIKRGQTTELPEDLEQVATSSDRGKNFELLVRSKLESLGREDPWLTSAALSYYTLLMHPECAENLSELPSPAAGSTEAQARCWTALWISGQRELFPPRGAGSDPALRRKRARYIAQVIQRVEEARAAVAFSQQAKTLQTQKGAAHA
;
A
#
# COMPACT_ATOMS: atom_id res chain seq x y z
N MET A 1 -15.30 -19.79 -10.99
CA MET A 1 -14.90 -18.65 -11.85
C MET A 1 -14.47 -17.54 -10.92
N GLY A 2 -13.18 -17.30 -10.77
CA GLY A 2 -12.63 -16.22 -9.95
C GLY A 2 -11.74 -15.38 -10.85
N GLU A 3 -12.33 -14.41 -11.53
CA GLU A 3 -11.60 -13.46 -12.36
C GLU A 3 -10.76 -12.56 -11.46
N GLY A 4 -9.50 -12.39 -11.86
CA GLY A 4 -8.41 -12.01 -10.97
C GLY A 4 -8.46 -10.57 -10.47
N THR A 5 -7.76 -10.37 -9.35
CA THR A 5 -7.33 -9.09 -8.76
C THR A 5 -6.34 -8.31 -9.64
N ALA A 6 -6.33 -8.56 -10.95
CA ALA A 6 -5.45 -7.90 -11.90
C ALA A 6 -6.09 -6.62 -12.41
N LEU A 7 -5.30 -5.56 -12.55
CA LEU A 7 -5.75 -4.34 -13.20
C LEU A 7 -6.11 -4.61 -14.67
N SER A 8 -7.15 -3.93 -15.15
CA SER A 8 -7.37 -3.78 -16.59
C SER A 8 -6.17 -3.06 -17.23
N SER A 9 -5.96 -3.21 -18.53
CA SER A 9 -4.89 -2.50 -19.26
C SER A 9 -5.02 -0.98 -19.12
N SER A 10 -6.25 -0.46 -19.12
CA SER A 10 -6.56 0.94 -18.87
C SER A 10 -6.32 1.36 -17.43
N GLY A 11 -6.56 0.48 -16.45
CA GLY A 11 -6.19 0.70 -15.06
C GLY A 11 -4.67 0.77 -14.84
N GLN A 12 -3.92 -0.14 -15.47
CA GLN A 12 -2.46 -0.13 -15.42
C GLN A 12 -1.87 1.18 -16.00
N ALA A 13 -2.38 1.65 -17.14
CA ALA A 13 -1.94 2.90 -17.75
C ALA A 13 -2.15 4.14 -16.85
N ALA A 14 -3.19 4.15 -16.00
CA ALA A 14 -3.41 5.22 -15.03
C ALA A 14 -2.40 5.19 -13.88
N ILE A 15 -2.04 3.99 -13.42
CA ILE A 15 -1.04 3.78 -12.37
C ILE A 15 0.36 4.11 -12.89
N ASP A 16 0.69 3.67 -14.10
CA ASP A 16 1.98 3.95 -14.74
C ASP A 16 2.23 5.47 -14.86
N TRP A 17 1.22 6.23 -15.31
CA TRP A 17 1.33 7.69 -15.39
C TRP A 17 1.58 8.36 -14.02
N LEU A 18 0.97 7.84 -12.95
CA LEU A 18 1.23 8.33 -11.58
C LEU A 18 2.64 7.93 -11.09
N SER A 19 3.18 6.83 -11.61
CA SER A 19 4.41 6.21 -11.13
C SER A 19 5.64 6.51 -12.02
N GLU A 20 5.47 7.30 -13.07
CA GLU A 20 6.47 7.64 -14.10
C GLU A 20 7.71 8.44 -13.60
N GLY A 21 7.98 8.47 -12.30
CA GLY A 21 9.14 9.13 -11.67
C GLY A 21 10.22 8.14 -11.25
N GLY A 22 11.20 7.89 -12.13
CA GLY A 22 12.40 7.09 -11.82
C GLY A 22 13.70 7.85 -12.08
N SER A 23 14.64 7.81 -11.12
CA SER A 23 15.99 8.42 -11.16
C SER A 23 16.04 9.96 -11.35
N GLY A 24 15.65 10.70 -10.31
CA GLY A 24 16.01 12.12 -10.17
C GLY A 24 15.31 13.12 -11.11
N LYS A 25 14.28 12.70 -11.86
CA LYS A 25 13.42 13.59 -12.65
C LYS A 25 12.02 13.66 -12.04
N THR A 26 11.53 14.88 -11.84
CA THR A 26 10.15 15.13 -11.40
C THR A 26 9.18 14.61 -12.46
N SER A 27 8.23 13.76 -12.06
CA SER A 27 7.28 13.15 -12.98
C SER A 27 6.21 14.16 -13.45
N ALA A 28 5.53 13.86 -14.56
CA ALA A 28 4.42 14.68 -15.04
C ALA A 28 3.27 14.75 -14.00
N ALA A 29 3.05 13.67 -13.25
CA ALA A 29 2.08 13.61 -12.17
C ALA A 29 2.50 14.49 -10.98
N GLU A 30 3.78 14.47 -10.60
CA GLU A 30 4.32 15.32 -9.54
C GLU A 30 4.27 16.81 -9.90
N MET A 31 4.62 17.17 -11.13
CA MET A 31 4.48 18.54 -11.61
C MET A 31 3.02 19.02 -11.55
N TYR A 32 2.08 18.16 -11.95
CA TYR A 32 0.66 18.46 -11.91
C TYR A 32 0.15 18.61 -10.46
N ALA A 33 0.51 17.68 -9.57
CA ALA A 33 0.17 17.74 -8.15
C ALA A 33 0.77 18.98 -7.48
N HIS A 34 2.02 19.33 -7.79
CA HIS A 34 2.68 20.53 -7.27
C HIS A 34 1.93 21.80 -7.66
N GLY A 35 1.49 21.91 -8.92
CA GLY A 35 0.67 23.02 -9.39
C GLY A 35 -0.67 23.13 -8.65
N LEU A 36 -1.31 22.01 -8.35
CA LEU A 36 -2.57 21.96 -7.60
C LEU A 36 -2.38 22.32 -6.12
N LEU A 37 -1.35 21.79 -5.46
CA LEU A 37 -1.01 22.10 -4.07
C LEU A 37 -0.71 23.59 -3.89
N LYS A 38 0.09 24.16 -4.80
CA LYS A 38 0.39 25.60 -4.82
C LYS A 38 -0.89 26.45 -4.95
N LYS A 39 -1.80 26.07 -5.85
CA LYS A 39 -3.11 26.75 -6.01
C LYS A 39 -4.01 26.60 -4.77
N ALA A 40 -3.88 25.49 -4.04
CA ALA A 40 -4.61 25.25 -2.81
C ALA A 40 -4.02 25.97 -1.59
N GLY A 41 -2.86 26.63 -1.72
CA GLY A 41 -2.15 27.26 -0.62
C GLY A 41 -1.43 26.27 0.30
N ILE A 42 -1.20 25.03 -0.17
CA ILE A 42 -0.53 23.97 0.57
C ILE A 42 0.94 23.97 0.18
N THR A 43 1.82 24.09 1.18
CA THR A 43 3.27 24.14 0.96
C THR A 43 3.87 22.74 0.86
N ALA A 44 5.03 22.62 0.22
CA ALA A 44 5.75 21.34 0.13
C ALA A 44 6.18 20.78 1.50
N ALA A 45 6.36 21.65 2.51
CA ALA A 45 6.63 21.24 3.88
C ALA A 45 5.39 20.60 4.56
N GLN A 46 4.19 20.99 4.13
CA GLN A 46 2.94 20.41 4.62
C GLN A 46 2.58 19.13 3.86
N GLU A 47 2.66 19.16 2.53
CA GLU A 47 2.38 18.00 1.67
C GLU A 47 3.34 17.99 0.46
N PRO A 48 4.34 17.10 0.45
CA PRO A 48 5.18 16.86 -0.73
C PRO A 48 4.35 16.35 -1.90
N ALA A 49 4.60 16.85 -3.11
CA ALA A 49 3.84 16.45 -4.30
C ALA A 49 4.01 14.95 -4.63
N GLN A 50 5.20 14.41 -4.40
CA GLN A 50 5.49 12.98 -4.55
C GLN A 50 4.60 12.13 -3.64
N ASP A 51 4.48 12.50 -2.36
CA ASP A 51 3.63 11.78 -1.39
C ASP A 51 2.17 11.77 -1.83
N VAL A 52 1.66 12.91 -2.31
CA VAL A 52 0.28 13.05 -2.80
C VAL A 52 0.03 12.18 -4.03
N VAL A 53 0.98 12.14 -4.95
CA VAL A 53 0.90 11.31 -6.16
C VAL A 53 0.90 9.83 -5.80
N GLN A 54 1.79 9.43 -4.89
CA GLN A 54 1.86 8.06 -4.41
C GLN A 54 0.54 7.67 -3.73
N GLU A 55 0.01 8.47 -2.80
CA GLU A 55 -1.26 8.17 -2.10
C GLU A 55 -2.43 7.99 -3.07
N VAL A 56 -2.49 8.82 -4.12
CA VAL A 56 -3.51 8.69 -5.16
C VAL A 56 -3.31 7.43 -5.99
N ALA A 57 -2.08 7.05 -6.31
CA ALA A 57 -1.80 5.79 -7.00
C ALA A 57 -2.28 4.58 -6.18
N ILE A 58 -2.04 4.57 -4.86
CA ILE A 58 -2.51 3.52 -3.95
C ILE A 58 -4.03 3.42 -3.98
N ASN A 59 -4.71 4.54 -3.75
CA ASN A 59 -6.17 4.57 -3.70
C ASN A 59 -6.80 4.15 -5.04
N LEU A 60 -6.18 4.55 -6.16
CA LEU A 60 -6.64 4.18 -7.49
C LEU A 60 -6.44 2.69 -7.75
N TRP A 61 -5.29 2.14 -7.35
CA TRP A 61 -4.99 0.71 -7.50
C TRP A 61 -5.99 -0.15 -6.73
N THR A 62 -6.25 0.18 -5.46
CA THR A 62 -7.23 -0.55 -4.63
C THR A 62 -8.64 -0.44 -5.19
N TYR A 63 -9.01 0.70 -5.78
CA TYR A 63 -10.32 0.87 -6.39
C TYR A 63 -10.47 0.07 -7.69
N LEU A 64 -9.44 0.06 -8.53
CA LEU A 64 -9.49 -0.55 -9.87
C LEU A 64 -9.34 -2.08 -9.86
N THR A 65 -8.78 -2.64 -8.78
CA THR A 65 -8.67 -4.10 -8.59
C THR A 65 -9.91 -4.73 -7.95
N LYS A 66 -10.89 -3.93 -7.51
CA LYS A 66 -12.17 -4.45 -6.99
C LYS A 66 -12.97 -5.09 -8.13
N PRO A 67 -13.53 -6.31 -7.95
CA PRO A 67 -14.36 -6.94 -8.96
C PRO A 67 -15.75 -6.28 -9.05
N PRO A 68 -16.31 -6.09 -10.26
CA PRO A 68 -15.68 -6.35 -11.56
C PRO A 68 -14.60 -5.30 -11.90
N PRO A 69 -13.48 -5.69 -12.51
CA PRO A 69 -12.41 -4.76 -12.90
C PRO A 69 -12.99 -3.62 -13.74
N LYS A 70 -12.65 -2.39 -13.37
CA LYS A 70 -13.18 -1.21 -14.07
C LYS A 70 -12.33 -0.87 -15.28
N GLU A 71 -12.95 -0.76 -16.44
CA GLU A 71 -12.31 -0.16 -17.61
C GLU A 71 -12.42 1.37 -17.57
N LEU A 72 -11.35 2.04 -17.97
CA LEU A 72 -11.27 3.49 -18.03
C LEU A 72 -11.12 3.94 -19.48
N ASP A 73 -12.05 4.76 -19.96
CA ASP A 73 -11.98 5.33 -21.31
C ASP A 73 -10.78 6.27 -21.48
N THR A 74 -10.40 6.98 -20.41
CA THR A 74 -9.31 7.98 -20.42
C THR A 74 -8.44 7.86 -19.15
N PRO A 75 -7.50 6.89 -19.09
CA PRO A 75 -6.72 6.59 -17.89
C PRO A 75 -6.03 7.79 -17.24
N VAL A 76 -5.34 8.62 -18.04
CA VAL A 76 -4.61 9.80 -17.56
C VAL A 76 -5.56 10.89 -17.05
N ALA A 77 -6.70 11.10 -17.72
CA ALA A 77 -7.69 12.09 -17.26
C ALA A 77 -8.34 11.65 -15.95
N TYR A 78 -8.58 10.35 -15.79
CA TYR A 78 -9.06 9.77 -14.54
C TYR A 78 -8.05 9.96 -13.40
N ALA A 79 -6.77 9.66 -13.63
CA ALA A 79 -5.70 9.88 -12.66
C ALA A 79 -5.56 11.36 -12.24
N ARG A 80 -5.63 12.30 -13.20
CA ARG A 80 -5.65 13.75 -12.90
C ARG A 80 -6.86 14.17 -12.07
N THR A 81 -8.02 13.60 -12.34
CA THR A 81 -9.25 13.85 -11.58
C THR A 81 -9.13 13.32 -10.16
N ALA A 82 -8.55 12.13 -9.99
CA ALA A 82 -8.28 11.54 -8.68
C ALA A 82 -7.32 12.44 -7.87
N LEU A 83 -6.23 12.93 -8.47
CA LEU A 83 -5.31 13.91 -7.85
C LEU A 83 -6.02 15.19 -7.42
N HIS A 84 -6.86 15.74 -8.30
CA HIS A 84 -7.62 16.96 -8.00
C HIS A 84 -8.57 16.77 -6.82
N ASN A 85 -9.31 15.65 -6.81
CA ASN A 85 -10.25 15.33 -5.75
C ASN A 85 -9.52 15.10 -4.42
N HIS A 86 -8.37 14.43 -4.45
CA HIS A 86 -7.55 14.19 -3.27
C HIS A 86 -7.04 15.48 -2.65
N ILE A 87 -6.44 16.35 -3.45
CA ILE A 87 -5.94 17.66 -2.98
C ILE A 87 -7.10 18.54 -2.49
N SER A 88 -8.28 18.43 -3.09
CA SER A 88 -9.49 19.10 -2.61
C SER A 88 -9.94 18.61 -1.23
N LYS A 89 -9.78 17.31 -0.92
CA LYS A 89 -10.04 16.76 0.42
C LYS A 89 -9.02 17.27 1.44
N ILE A 90 -7.74 17.27 1.09
CA ILE A 90 -6.67 17.82 1.94
C ILE A 90 -6.97 19.28 2.29
N LYS A 91 -7.35 20.10 1.30
CA LYS A 91 -7.73 21.51 1.51
C LYS A 91 -8.90 21.67 2.49
N ARG A 92 -9.85 20.73 2.49
CA ARG A 92 -11.01 20.73 3.40
C ARG A 92 -10.68 20.15 4.79
N GLY A 93 -9.44 19.77 5.04
CA GLY A 93 -9.03 19.12 6.29
C GLY A 93 -9.57 17.70 6.47
N GLN A 94 -10.12 17.10 5.41
CA GLN A 94 -10.60 15.72 5.45
C GLN A 94 -9.40 14.79 5.34
N THR A 95 -9.22 13.94 6.35
CA THR A 95 -8.17 12.90 6.33
C THR A 95 -8.71 11.72 5.54
N THR A 96 -7.91 11.16 4.64
CA THR A 96 -8.22 9.88 3.98
C THR A 96 -8.39 8.83 5.07
N GLU A 97 -9.62 8.37 5.29
CA GLU A 97 -9.90 7.28 6.21
C GLU A 97 -9.15 6.04 5.73
N LEU A 98 -8.37 5.43 6.62
CA LEU A 98 -7.70 4.15 6.35
C LEU A 98 -8.80 3.13 5.98
N PRO A 99 -8.58 2.26 4.98
CA PRO A 99 -9.57 1.21 4.65
C PRO A 99 -9.92 0.41 5.91
N GLU A 100 -11.21 0.26 6.23
CA GLU A 100 -11.66 -0.49 7.41
C GLU A 100 -11.43 -2.01 7.28
N ASP A 101 -11.37 -2.53 6.04
CA ASP A 101 -11.32 -3.98 5.76
C ASP A 101 -9.89 -4.54 5.61
N LEU A 102 -9.02 -4.34 6.60
CA LEU A 102 -7.61 -4.79 6.54
C LEU A 102 -7.39 -6.27 6.88
N GLU A 103 -8.42 -7.00 7.33
CA GLU A 103 -8.26 -8.34 7.94
C GLU A 103 -8.68 -9.52 7.05
N GLN A 104 -9.30 -9.28 5.90
CA GLN A 104 -10.14 -10.32 5.27
C GLN A 104 -9.45 -11.36 4.38
N VAL A 105 -8.13 -11.56 4.42
CA VAL A 105 -7.47 -12.40 3.39
C VAL A 105 -6.51 -13.48 3.93
N ALA A 106 -6.42 -13.73 5.23
CA ALA A 106 -5.39 -14.65 5.76
C ALA A 106 -5.95 -15.90 6.47
N THR A 107 -6.82 -16.69 5.83
CA THR A 107 -7.19 -18.01 6.38
C THR A 107 -7.49 -19.07 5.31
N SER A 108 -6.50 -19.89 4.93
CA SER A 108 -6.73 -21.30 4.54
C SER A 108 -5.45 -22.15 4.59
N SER A 109 -5.61 -23.40 5.01
CA SER A 109 -4.62 -24.36 5.53
C SER A 109 -3.56 -24.88 4.54
N ASP A 110 -2.44 -25.39 5.08
CA ASP A 110 -1.26 -26.14 4.54
C ASP A 110 -0.63 -25.75 3.18
N ARG A 111 -1.38 -25.19 2.24
CA ARG A 111 -0.85 -24.26 1.22
C ARG A 111 -0.29 -22.99 1.85
N GLY A 112 -0.73 -22.65 3.06
CA GLY A 112 -0.34 -21.46 3.80
C GLY A 112 1.17 -21.29 3.99
N LYS A 113 1.92 -22.34 4.35
CA LYS A 113 3.37 -22.24 4.62
C LYS A 113 4.20 -22.00 3.36
N ASN A 114 3.89 -22.70 2.27
CA ASN A 114 4.57 -22.49 0.98
C ASN A 114 4.17 -21.15 0.36
N PHE A 115 2.91 -20.73 0.50
CA PHE A 115 2.46 -19.42 0.06
C PHE A 115 3.14 -18.30 0.84
N GLU A 116 3.24 -18.43 2.17
CA GLU A 116 3.95 -17.50 3.05
C GLU A 116 5.42 -17.32 2.64
N LEU A 117 6.14 -18.42 2.43
CA LEU A 117 7.53 -18.38 1.96
C LEU A 117 7.66 -17.68 0.60
N LEU A 118 6.73 -17.90 -0.32
CA LEU A 118 6.72 -17.25 -1.63
C LEU A 118 6.43 -15.75 -1.52
N VAL A 119 5.49 -15.34 -0.66
CA VAL A 119 5.18 -13.93 -0.40
C VAL A 119 6.37 -13.24 0.24
N ARG A 120 7.00 -13.87 1.23
CA ARG A 120 8.23 -13.38 1.86
C ARG A 120 9.36 -13.21 0.85
N SER A 121 9.62 -14.22 0.03
CA SER A 121 10.64 -14.15 -1.03
C SER A 121 10.33 -13.04 -2.04
N LYS A 122 9.04 -12.83 -2.37
CA LYS A 122 8.62 -11.73 -3.24
C LYS A 122 8.85 -10.36 -2.59
N LEU A 123 8.51 -10.19 -1.33
CA LEU A 123 8.80 -8.96 -0.56
C LEU A 123 10.30 -8.66 -0.52
N GLU A 124 11.12 -9.66 -0.23
CA GLU A 124 12.59 -9.54 -0.24
C GLU A 124 13.11 -9.10 -1.61
N SER A 125 12.54 -9.61 -2.71
CA SER A 125 12.91 -9.21 -4.07
C SER A 125 12.60 -7.74 -4.39
N LEU A 126 11.62 -7.13 -3.72
CA LEU A 126 11.25 -5.71 -3.86
C LEU A 126 12.14 -4.77 -3.03
N GLY A 127 13.00 -5.31 -2.15
CA GLY A 127 13.76 -4.53 -1.16
C GLY A 127 14.94 -3.70 -1.68
N ARG A 128 15.26 -3.77 -2.99
CA ARG A 128 16.38 -2.99 -3.53
C ARG A 128 16.10 -1.49 -3.61
N GLU A 129 14.83 -1.11 -3.77
CA GLU A 129 14.43 0.29 -3.97
C GLU A 129 14.10 0.96 -2.63
N ASP A 130 13.40 0.27 -1.73
CA ASP A 130 12.99 0.81 -0.43
C ASP A 130 13.28 -0.17 0.74
N PRO A 131 14.52 -0.17 1.29
CA PRO A 131 14.89 -1.11 2.35
C PRO A 131 14.01 -1.01 3.60
N TRP A 132 13.64 0.22 4.00
CA TRP A 132 12.78 0.43 5.17
C TRP A 132 11.37 -0.10 4.95
N LEU A 133 10.80 0.11 3.76
CA LEU A 133 9.44 -0.29 3.42
C LEU A 133 9.35 -1.81 3.30
N THR A 134 10.37 -2.44 2.71
CA THR A 134 10.45 -3.90 2.69
C THR A 134 10.64 -4.50 4.08
N SER A 135 11.48 -3.89 4.93
CA SER A 135 11.59 -4.31 6.33
C SER A 135 10.25 -4.21 7.06
N ALA A 136 9.54 -3.09 6.90
CA ALA A 136 8.22 -2.88 7.51
C ALA A 136 7.17 -3.86 6.96
N ALA A 137 7.15 -4.08 5.64
CA ALA A 137 6.24 -5.04 4.99
C ALA A 137 6.49 -6.48 5.46
N LEU A 138 7.76 -6.88 5.59
CA LEU A 138 8.13 -8.19 6.14
C LEU A 138 7.69 -8.31 7.60
N SER A 139 7.96 -7.31 8.44
CA SER A 139 7.52 -7.32 9.84
C SER A 139 6.01 -7.36 9.96
N TYR A 140 5.28 -6.57 9.17
CA TYR A 140 3.81 -6.59 9.15
C TYR A 140 3.28 -7.96 8.73
N TYR A 141 3.84 -8.53 7.66
CA TYR A 141 3.43 -9.85 7.18
C TYR A 141 3.72 -10.96 8.19
N THR A 142 4.87 -10.92 8.87
CA THR A 142 5.17 -11.86 9.96
C THR A 142 4.17 -11.72 11.11
N LEU A 143 3.82 -10.51 11.53
CA LEU A 143 2.84 -10.28 12.60
C LEU A 143 1.42 -10.67 12.19
N LEU A 144 1.10 -10.63 10.89
CA LEU A 144 -0.17 -11.11 10.36
C LEU A 144 -0.26 -12.64 10.41
N MET A 145 0.84 -13.34 10.09
CA MET A 145 0.90 -14.80 10.04
C MET A 145 1.16 -15.46 11.40
N HIS A 146 1.88 -14.77 12.29
CA HIS A 146 2.30 -15.23 13.62
C HIS A 146 2.01 -14.13 14.66
N PRO A 147 0.72 -13.87 15.00
CA PRO A 147 0.34 -12.79 15.91
C PRO A 147 1.00 -12.88 17.30
N GLU A 148 1.34 -14.09 17.75
CA GLU A 148 2.04 -14.35 19.02
C GLU A 148 3.43 -13.69 19.10
N CYS A 149 4.01 -13.32 17.96
CA CYS A 149 5.27 -12.57 17.92
C CYS A 149 5.12 -11.16 18.50
N ALA A 150 3.91 -10.59 18.50
CA ALA A 150 3.64 -9.26 19.05
C ALA A 150 3.70 -9.22 20.58
N GLU A 151 3.35 -10.33 21.25
CA GLU A 151 3.23 -10.42 22.71
C GLU A 151 4.57 -10.27 23.44
N ASN A 152 5.69 -10.55 22.74
CA ASN A 152 7.03 -10.54 23.31
C ASN A 152 7.76 -9.18 23.20
N LEU A 153 7.09 -8.12 22.73
CA LEU A 153 7.71 -6.82 22.46
C LEU A 153 7.27 -5.77 23.49
N SER A 154 8.04 -5.65 24.57
CA SER A 154 7.72 -4.78 25.73
C SER A 154 7.83 -3.26 25.47
N GLU A 155 8.47 -2.85 24.38
CA GLU A 155 8.75 -1.44 24.05
C GLU A 155 7.90 -0.88 22.90
N LEU A 156 6.79 -1.52 22.54
CA LEU A 156 5.98 -1.08 21.42
C LEU A 156 5.23 0.23 21.68
N PRO A 157 5.08 1.08 20.65
CA PRO A 157 4.17 2.22 20.74
C PRO A 157 2.74 1.70 20.91
N SER A 158 2.04 2.22 21.92
CA SER A 158 0.63 1.85 22.12
C SER A 158 -0.22 2.44 20.98
N PRO A 159 -1.09 1.65 20.32
CA PRO A 159 -2.03 2.18 19.33
C PRO A 159 -2.89 3.30 19.92
N ALA A 160 -3.32 4.24 19.08
CA ALA A 160 -4.31 5.22 19.52
C ALA A 160 -5.59 4.50 19.95
N ALA A 161 -6.30 5.03 20.95
CA ALA A 161 -7.58 4.48 21.37
C ALA A 161 -8.52 4.36 20.16
N GLY A 162 -9.11 3.17 19.97
CA GLY A 162 -9.97 2.85 18.82
C GLY A 162 -9.24 2.36 17.56
N SER A 163 -7.92 2.15 17.59
CA SER A 163 -7.21 1.53 16.47
C SER A 163 -7.63 0.06 16.29
N THR A 164 -7.79 -0.38 15.04
CA THR A 164 -8.05 -1.80 14.72
C THR A 164 -6.83 -2.67 14.98
N GLU A 165 -7.01 -3.99 15.05
CA GLU A 165 -5.90 -4.92 15.29
C GLU A 165 -4.88 -4.88 14.13
N ALA A 166 -5.35 -4.80 12.89
CA ALA A 166 -4.49 -4.59 11.72
C ALA A 166 -3.67 -3.27 11.78
N GLN A 167 -4.29 -2.18 12.26
CA GLN A 167 -3.58 -0.91 12.46
C GLN A 167 -2.51 -1.03 13.55
N ALA A 168 -2.81 -1.72 14.65
CA ALA A 168 -1.85 -1.98 15.72
C ALA A 168 -0.63 -2.79 15.20
N ARG A 169 -0.86 -3.84 14.40
CA ARG A 169 0.22 -4.61 13.76
C ARG A 169 1.09 -3.75 12.84
N CYS A 170 0.50 -2.84 12.06
CA CYS A 170 1.27 -1.93 11.21
C CYS A 170 2.12 -0.95 12.03
N TRP A 171 1.62 -0.48 13.18
CA TRP A 171 2.42 0.39 14.05
C TRP A 171 3.66 -0.32 14.58
N THR A 172 3.48 -1.57 15.04
CA THR A 172 4.58 -2.45 15.46
C THR A 172 5.58 -2.66 14.33
N ALA A 173 5.11 -2.96 13.12
CA ALA A 173 5.97 -3.17 11.97
C ALA A 173 6.80 -1.93 11.60
N LEU A 174 6.18 -0.75 11.60
CA LEU A 174 6.86 0.51 11.36
C LEU A 174 7.92 0.81 12.43
N TRP A 175 7.62 0.55 13.70
CA TRP A 175 8.58 0.72 14.80
C TRP A 175 9.80 -0.19 14.65
N ILE A 176 9.59 -1.48 14.36
CA ILE A 176 10.67 -2.46 14.16
C ILE A 176 11.55 -2.09 12.96
N SER A 177 10.93 -1.57 11.88
CA SER A 177 11.65 -1.12 10.68
C SER A 177 12.46 0.18 10.86
N GLY A 178 12.48 0.75 12.07
CA GLY A 178 13.27 1.93 12.40
C GLY A 178 12.55 3.27 12.20
N GLN A 179 11.28 3.29 11.80
CA GLN A 179 10.48 4.52 11.60
C GLN A 179 9.97 5.09 12.93
N ARG A 180 10.88 5.24 13.90
CA ARG A 180 10.57 5.63 15.29
C ARG A 180 10.05 7.06 15.38
N GLU A 181 10.46 7.93 14.47
CA GLU A 181 10.04 9.33 14.43
C GLU A 181 8.56 9.53 14.13
N LEU A 182 7.87 8.50 13.64
CA LEU A 182 6.42 8.52 13.40
C LEU A 182 5.61 8.47 14.69
N PHE A 183 6.25 8.13 15.81
CA PHE A 183 5.61 7.89 17.09
C PHE A 183 6.09 8.95 18.09
N PRO A 184 5.17 9.76 18.65
CA PRO A 184 5.55 10.73 19.67
C PRO A 184 6.06 10.01 20.94
N PRO A 185 6.96 10.64 21.71
CA PRO A 185 7.34 10.15 23.03
C PRO A 185 6.10 9.90 23.91
N ARG A 186 6.16 8.93 24.83
CA ARG A 186 5.05 8.63 25.74
C ARG A 186 4.59 9.91 26.45
N GLY A 187 3.29 10.22 26.35
CA GLY A 187 2.67 11.39 26.97
C GLY A 187 2.67 12.67 26.13
N ALA A 188 3.34 12.70 24.97
CA ALA A 188 3.24 13.80 24.03
C ALA A 188 2.02 13.64 23.11
N GLY A 189 1.28 14.72 22.89
CA GLY A 189 0.17 14.75 21.93
C GLY A 189 0.66 14.46 20.51
N SER A 190 -0.09 13.66 19.76
CA SER A 190 0.25 13.34 18.36
C SER A 190 -0.21 14.47 17.43
N ASP A 191 0.75 15.19 16.84
CA ASP A 191 0.52 16.22 15.82
C ASP A 191 -0.30 15.66 14.64
N PRO A 192 -1.36 16.34 14.15
CA PRO A 192 -2.05 15.99 12.92
C PRO A 192 -1.13 15.63 11.74
N ALA A 193 0.00 16.31 11.56
CA ALA A 193 0.97 16.01 10.50
C ALA A 193 1.65 14.64 10.71
N LEU A 194 2.05 14.32 11.94
CA LEU A 194 2.61 13.00 12.30
C LEU A 194 1.58 11.89 12.13
N ARG A 195 0.32 12.12 12.50
CA ARG A 195 -0.77 11.16 12.29
C ARG A 195 -0.96 10.85 10.81
N ARG A 196 -0.99 11.88 9.96
CA ARG A 196 -1.08 11.71 8.50
C ARG A 196 0.14 10.98 7.94
N LYS A 197 1.35 11.40 8.30
CA LYS A 197 2.59 10.72 7.87
C LYS A 197 2.57 9.24 8.22
N ARG A 198 2.15 8.89 9.45
CA ARG A 198 2.01 7.50 9.88
C ARG A 198 0.95 6.74 9.08
N ALA A 199 -0.23 7.31 8.87
CA ALA A 199 -1.28 6.70 8.06
C ALA A 199 -0.78 6.39 6.63
N ARG A 200 0.00 7.28 6.02
CA ARG A 200 0.64 7.06 4.71
C ARG A 200 1.60 5.87 4.74
N TYR A 201 2.46 5.82 5.75
CA TYR A 201 3.43 4.73 5.88
C TYR A 201 2.74 3.38 6.11
N ILE A 202 1.65 3.36 6.89
CA ILE A 202 0.79 2.18 7.06
C ILE A 202 0.23 1.74 5.71
N ALA A 203 -0.32 2.65 4.91
CA ALA A 203 -0.87 2.34 3.60
C ALA A 203 0.19 1.77 2.64
N GLN A 204 1.39 2.34 2.61
CA GLN A 204 2.51 1.83 1.79
C GLN A 204 2.90 0.41 2.19
N VAL A 205 2.99 0.13 3.50
CA VAL A 205 3.31 -1.21 4.03
C VAL A 205 2.27 -2.23 3.59
N ILE A 206 0.99 -1.90 3.73
CA ILE A 206 -0.13 -2.78 3.35
C ILE A 206 -0.09 -3.06 1.85
N GLN A 207 0.04 -2.01 1.03
CA GLN A 207 0.10 -2.16 -0.42
C GLN A 207 1.26 -3.06 -0.85
N ARG A 208 2.46 -2.86 -0.29
CA ARG A 208 3.63 -3.68 -0.60
C ARG A 208 3.38 -5.16 -0.32
N VAL A 209 2.67 -5.47 0.77
CA VAL A 209 2.24 -6.84 1.09
C VAL A 209 1.20 -7.35 0.10
N GLU A 210 0.18 -6.56 -0.23
CA GLU A 210 -0.85 -6.96 -1.20
C GLU A 210 -0.29 -7.19 -2.61
N GLU A 211 0.64 -6.35 -3.09
CA GLU A 211 1.35 -6.53 -4.35
C GLU A 211 2.14 -7.85 -4.38
N ALA A 212 2.86 -8.15 -3.31
CA ALA A 212 3.60 -9.40 -3.19
C ALA A 212 2.66 -10.61 -3.22
N ARG A 213 1.54 -10.54 -2.49
CA ARG A 213 0.51 -11.61 -2.44
C ARG A 213 -0.16 -11.82 -3.78
N ALA A 214 -0.56 -10.76 -4.46
CA ALA A 214 -1.17 -10.81 -5.78
C ALA A 214 -0.21 -11.44 -6.81
N ALA A 215 1.07 -11.03 -6.80
CA ALA A 215 2.08 -11.58 -7.69
C ALA A 215 2.31 -13.10 -7.48
N VAL A 216 2.33 -13.54 -6.23
CA VAL A 216 2.46 -14.97 -5.90
C VAL A 216 1.21 -15.75 -6.31
N ALA A 217 0.01 -15.23 -6.02
CA ALA A 217 -1.25 -15.86 -6.39
C ALA A 217 -1.38 -16.04 -7.91
N PHE A 218 -1.06 -14.99 -8.68
CA PHE A 218 -1.03 -15.06 -10.14
C PHE A 218 -0.04 -16.12 -10.66
N SER A 219 1.17 -16.16 -10.10
CA SER A 219 2.19 -17.13 -10.48
C SER A 219 1.76 -18.58 -10.20
N GLN A 220 1.03 -18.83 -9.12
CA GLN A 220 0.51 -20.17 -8.80
C GLN A 220 -0.65 -20.57 -9.72
N GLN A 221 -1.54 -19.64 -10.06
CA GLN A 221 -2.63 -19.90 -11.02
C GLN A 221 -2.07 -20.23 -12.41
N ALA A 222 -1.08 -19.47 -12.90
CA ALA A 222 -0.43 -19.72 -14.18
C ALA A 222 0.23 -21.10 -14.25
N LYS A 223 0.96 -21.51 -13.19
CA LYS A 223 1.54 -22.86 -13.09
C LYS A 223 0.48 -23.96 -13.13
N THR A 224 -0.63 -23.77 -12.42
CA THR A 224 -1.73 -24.75 -12.37
C THR A 224 -2.39 -24.94 -13.75
N LEU A 225 -2.60 -23.85 -14.49
CA LEU A 225 -3.16 -23.89 -15.84
C LEU A 225 -2.23 -24.56 -16.86
N GLN A 226 -0.91 -24.38 -16.72
CA GLN A 226 0.08 -25.06 -17.56
C GLN A 226 0.12 -26.57 -17.30
N THR A 227 0.06 -26.99 -16.04
CA THR A 227 0.01 -28.42 -15.67
C THR A 227 -1.25 -29.10 -16.22
N GLN A 228 -2.41 -28.43 -16.18
CA GLN A 228 -3.66 -28.95 -16.73
C GLN A 228 -3.63 -29.09 -18.26
N LYS A 229 -3.00 -28.14 -18.97
CA LYS A 229 -2.81 -28.25 -20.43
C LYS A 229 -1.84 -29.35 -20.83
N GLY A 230 -0.79 -29.59 -20.04
CA GLY A 230 0.17 -30.68 -20.27
C GLY A 230 -0.45 -32.06 -20.05
N ALA A 231 -1.35 -32.20 -19.06
CA ALA A 231 -2.04 -33.46 -18.77
C ALA A 231 -3.15 -33.81 -19.77
N ALA A 232 -3.66 -32.84 -20.55
CA ALA A 232 -4.69 -33.07 -21.57
C ALA A 232 -4.11 -33.50 -22.93
N HIS A 233 -2.79 -33.50 -23.09
CA HIS A 233 -2.07 -33.89 -24.31
C HIS A 233 -1.14 -35.10 -24.11
N ALA A 234 -1.21 -35.74 -22.94
CA ALA A 234 -0.55 -37.02 -22.65
C ALA A 234 -1.62 -38.12 -22.59
#